data_AF-A0A6L5FYB9-F1
#
_entry.id   AF-A0A6L5FYB9-F1
#
_cell.length_a   1.000
_cell.length_b   1.000
_cell.length_c   1.000
_cell.angle_alpha   90.00
_cell.angle_beta   90.00
_cell.angle_gamma   90.00
#
_symmetry.space_group_name_H-M   'P 1'
#
loop_
_entity.id
_entity.type
_entity.pdbx_description
1 polymer ?
#
loop_
_entity_poly.entity_id
_entity_poly.type
_entity_poly.pdbx_seq_one_letter_code
_entity_poly.pdbx_strand_id
1 'polypeptide(L)'
;MGEAVLASEAGTVDFDDGGLGGRIARLHRSDGSYFYYAHLSDWNTRDFQSGDRVKPGDTIGYCGNTGNAMGGAPHVHFGWYGADGDSKNPMRILIKWLRTAERDAIKLAQSAAGKKLRRQDIFAMAHRFGDAFAPSLEEFDISGDPLLSSGTTPASGAFALAQAALQAALAQNDLNDVSSTSTSGGSSSTSLGSSANESGD
;
A
#
# COMPACT_ATOMS: atom_id res chain seq x y z
N MET A 1 -18.21 6.73 6.99
CA MET A 1 -19.14 5.62 6.65
C MET A 1 -19.10 5.45 5.14
N GLY A 2 -19.18 4.21 4.63
CA GLY A 2 -19.19 3.93 3.20
C GLY A 2 -17.82 3.61 2.58
N GLU A 3 -16.75 3.58 3.37
CA GLU A 3 -15.42 3.27 2.85
C GLU A 3 -15.18 1.75 2.76
N ALA A 4 -14.43 1.33 1.74
CA ALA A 4 -14.29 -0.06 1.34
C ALA A 4 -13.58 -0.91 2.39
N VAL A 5 -14.22 -1.98 2.81
CA VAL A 5 -13.65 -3.02 3.67
C VAL A 5 -13.17 -4.15 2.79
N LEU A 6 -11.87 -4.43 2.87
CA LEU A 6 -11.21 -5.40 2.00
C LEU A 6 -11.06 -6.77 2.68
N ALA A 7 -11.18 -7.83 1.88
CA ALA A 7 -10.82 -9.17 2.30
C ALA A 7 -9.33 -9.22 2.65
N SER A 8 -9.02 -9.72 3.85
CA SER A 8 -7.64 -9.76 4.37
C SER A 8 -6.83 -10.93 3.80
N GLU A 9 -7.50 -12.02 3.45
CA GLU A 9 -6.91 -13.21 2.84
C GLU A 9 -7.84 -13.78 1.74
N ALA A 10 -7.34 -14.77 1.00
CA ALA A 10 -8.20 -15.58 0.15
C ALA A 10 -9.07 -16.49 1.01
N GLY A 11 -10.35 -16.61 0.66
CA GLY A 11 -11.29 -17.43 1.43
C GLY A 11 -12.68 -17.44 0.83
N THR A 12 -13.64 -17.90 1.61
CA THR A 12 -15.06 -17.87 1.27
C THR A 12 -15.77 -16.86 2.16
N VAL A 13 -16.50 -15.92 1.59
CA VAL A 13 -17.22 -14.89 2.35
C VAL A 13 -18.63 -15.37 2.70
N ASP A 14 -19.12 -14.98 3.87
CA ASP A 14 -20.49 -15.19 4.33
C ASP A 14 -21.00 -13.91 5.01
N PHE A 15 -22.22 -13.51 4.70
CA PHE A 15 -22.84 -12.27 5.17
C PHE A 15 -24.05 -12.55 6.06
N ASP A 16 -24.22 -11.73 7.10
CA ASP A 16 -25.28 -11.91 8.10
C ASP A 16 -25.63 -10.57 8.79
N ASP A 17 -26.91 -10.33 9.07
CA ASP A 17 -27.41 -9.07 9.64
C ASP A 17 -28.17 -9.35 10.94
N GLY A 18 -27.56 -8.99 12.07
CA GLY A 18 -28.21 -9.09 13.37
C GLY A 18 -27.25 -9.11 14.55
N GLY A 19 -27.82 -9.32 15.74
CA GLY A 19 -27.08 -9.40 17.00
C GLY A 19 -26.27 -8.14 17.31
N LEU A 20 -25.20 -8.30 18.11
CA LEU A 20 -24.34 -7.18 18.52
C LEU A 20 -23.51 -6.62 17.35
N GLY A 21 -23.16 -7.46 16.38
CA GLY A 21 -22.35 -7.05 15.23
C GLY A 21 -23.09 -6.22 14.18
N GLY A 22 -24.43 -6.29 14.15
CA GLY A 22 -25.23 -5.71 13.07
C GLY A 22 -24.95 -6.44 11.76
N ARG A 23 -24.67 -5.69 10.68
CA ARG A 23 -24.22 -6.28 9.42
C ARG A 23 -22.77 -6.70 9.54
N ILE A 24 -22.52 -7.96 9.25
CA ILE A 24 -21.21 -8.57 9.38
C ILE A 24 -20.80 -9.29 8.09
N ALA A 25 -19.50 -9.46 7.91
CA ALA A 25 -18.94 -10.42 6.96
C ALA A 25 -18.01 -11.39 7.71
N ARG A 26 -18.12 -12.67 7.40
CA ARG A 26 -17.23 -13.74 7.84
C ARG A 26 -16.41 -14.20 6.64
N LEU A 27 -15.09 -14.17 6.76
CA LEU A 27 -14.17 -14.68 5.75
C LEU A 27 -13.61 -16.01 6.22
N HIS A 28 -14.19 -17.10 5.74
CA HIS A 28 -13.81 -18.47 6.07
C HIS A 28 -12.53 -18.88 5.34
N ARG A 29 -11.61 -19.45 6.11
CA ARG A 29 -10.29 -19.91 5.66
C ARG A 29 -10.31 -21.43 5.50
N SER A 30 -9.32 -21.96 4.78
CA SER A 30 -9.22 -23.40 4.51
C SER A 30 -8.95 -24.25 5.75
N ASP A 31 -8.43 -23.66 6.83
CA ASP A 31 -8.19 -24.30 8.12
C ASP A 31 -9.45 -24.32 9.02
N GLY A 32 -10.60 -23.86 8.51
CA GLY A 32 -11.86 -23.76 9.23
C GLY A 32 -11.98 -22.54 10.14
N SER A 33 -10.89 -21.78 10.35
CA SER A 33 -10.94 -20.49 11.04
C SER A 33 -11.59 -19.41 10.16
N TYR A 34 -12.00 -18.30 10.76
CA TYR A 34 -12.56 -17.18 10.01
C TYR A 34 -12.15 -15.82 10.55
N PHE A 35 -12.06 -14.84 9.66
CA PHE A 35 -12.03 -13.44 10.05
C PHE A 35 -13.44 -12.87 10.11
N TYR A 36 -13.66 -11.98 11.06
CA TYR A 36 -14.95 -11.38 11.34
C TYR A 36 -14.87 -9.88 11.18
N TYR A 37 -15.75 -9.32 10.36
CA TYR A 37 -15.86 -7.89 10.09
C TYR A 37 -17.25 -7.45 10.52
N ALA A 38 -17.36 -6.58 11.53
CA ALA A 38 -18.64 -6.12 12.07
C ALA A 38 -18.89 -4.64 11.82
N HIS A 39 -20.12 -4.22 12.13
CA HIS A 39 -20.59 -2.84 12.04
C HIS A 39 -20.61 -2.31 10.60
N LEU A 40 -20.76 -3.18 9.61
CA LEU A 40 -20.75 -2.77 8.22
C LEU A 40 -21.97 -1.90 7.88
N SER A 41 -21.77 -0.87 7.09
CA SER A 41 -22.87 -0.08 6.52
C SER A 41 -23.63 -0.86 5.46
N ASP A 42 -22.93 -1.63 4.63
CA ASP A 42 -23.50 -2.50 3.61
C ASP A 42 -22.45 -3.54 3.16
N TRP A 43 -22.89 -4.56 2.42
CA TRP A 43 -22.01 -5.52 1.74
C TRP A 43 -21.86 -5.18 0.27
N ASN A 44 -20.76 -5.61 -0.36
CA ASN A 44 -20.61 -5.50 -1.80
C ASN A 44 -21.38 -6.64 -2.52
N THR A 45 -22.71 -6.65 -2.37
CA THR A 45 -23.59 -7.70 -2.94
C THR A 45 -23.67 -7.69 -4.46
N ARG A 46 -23.14 -6.64 -5.10
CA ARG A 46 -23.00 -6.56 -6.55
C ARG A 46 -22.00 -7.58 -7.07
N ASP A 47 -20.88 -7.72 -6.37
CA ASP A 47 -19.75 -8.55 -6.83
C ASP A 47 -19.66 -9.88 -6.08
N PHE A 48 -20.17 -9.95 -4.85
CA PHE A 48 -20.07 -11.14 -3.99
C PHE A 48 -21.36 -11.46 -3.24
N GLN A 49 -21.69 -12.74 -3.17
CA GLN A 49 -22.75 -13.32 -2.36
C GLN A 49 -22.17 -14.24 -1.28
N SER A 50 -22.95 -14.58 -0.26
CA SER A 50 -22.53 -15.59 0.74
C SER A 50 -22.21 -16.91 0.04
N GLY A 51 -21.04 -17.47 0.32
CA GLY A 51 -20.50 -18.67 -0.33
C GLY A 51 -19.46 -18.38 -1.42
N ASP A 52 -19.32 -17.14 -1.87
CA ASP A 52 -18.37 -16.78 -2.93
C ASP A 52 -16.93 -16.78 -2.44
N ARG A 53 -16.02 -17.11 -3.36
CA ARG A 53 -14.58 -17.01 -3.12
C ARG A 53 -14.10 -15.59 -3.37
N VAL A 54 -13.33 -15.07 -2.42
CA VAL A 54 -12.67 -13.77 -2.51
C VAL A 54 -11.16 -13.93 -2.45
N LYS A 55 -10.46 -12.92 -2.97
CA LYS A 55 -9.00 -12.77 -2.91
C LYS A 55 -8.64 -11.63 -1.96
N PRO A 56 -7.39 -11.61 -1.45
CA PRO A 56 -6.92 -10.46 -0.67
C PRO A 56 -7.07 -9.17 -1.48
N GLY A 57 -7.66 -8.14 -0.88
CA GLY A 57 -7.92 -6.85 -1.52
C GLY A 57 -9.28 -6.71 -2.20
N ASP A 58 -10.07 -7.77 -2.33
CA ASP A 58 -11.44 -7.66 -2.84
C ASP A 58 -12.32 -6.88 -1.85
N THR A 59 -13.15 -5.97 -2.33
CA THR A 59 -14.08 -5.21 -1.49
C THR A 59 -15.28 -6.09 -1.13
N ILE A 60 -15.42 -6.43 0.16
CA ILE A 60 -16.48 -7.32 0.67
C ILE A 60 -17.63 -6.55 1.34
N GLY A 61 -17.41 -5.29 1.69
CA GLY A 61 -18.43 -4.43 2.29
C GLY A 61 -17.90 -3.05 2.58
N TYR A 62 -18.63 -2.30 3.40
CA TYR A 62 -18.35 -0.88 3.62
C TYR A 62 -18.41 -0.51 5.10
N CYS A 63 -17.46 0.28 5.59
CA CYS A 63 -17.34 0.72 6.99
C CYS A 63 -18.59 1.48 7.45
N GLY A 64 -19.15 1.10 8.61
CA GLY A 64 -20.38 1.67 9.14
C GLY A 64 -20.42 1.71 10.66
N ASN A 65 -21.63 1.68 11.21
CA ASN A 65 -21.89 1.69 12.65
C ASN A 65 -23.14 0.88 13.03
N THR A 66 -23.48 -0.17 12.27
CA THR A 66 -24.64 -1.02 12.58
C THR A 66 -24.42 -1.86 13.83
N GLY A 67 -25.49 -2.41 14.41
CA GLY A 67 -25.41 -3.22 15.63
C GLY A 67 -25.21 -2.34 16.85
N ASN A 68 -24.41 -2.78 17.81
CA ASN A 68 -24.17 -2.03 19.05
C ASN A 68 -23.20 -0.83 18.88
N ALA A 69 -22.61 -0.64 17.71
CA ALA A 69 -21.82 0.54 17.37
C ALA A 69 -22.69 1.77 17.01
N MET A 70 -24.01 1.61 16.96
CA MET A 70 -24.94 2.68 16.57
C MET A 70 -24.84 3.88 17.50
N GLY A 71 -24.81 5.08 16.93
CA GLY A 71 -24.60 6.33 17.67
C GLY A 71 -23.12 6.68 17.93
N GLY A 72 -22.19 5.75 17.63
CA GLY A 72 -20.75 6.00 17.65
C GLY A 72 -20.17 6.40 16.29
N ALA A 73 -18.88 6.75 16.29
CA ALA A 73 -18.13 7.00 15.07
C ALA A 73 -18.03 5.71 14.22
N PRO A 74 -18.23 5.78 12.90
CA PRO A 74 -18.13 4.62 12.03
C PRO A 74 -16.75 3.94 12.09
N HIS A 75 -16.75 2.63 12.26
CA HIS A 75 -15.54 1.81 12.33
C HIS A 75 -15.86 0.35 11.95
N VAL A 76 -14.82 -0.45 11.74
CA VAL A 76 -14.95 -1.90 11.53
C VAL A 76 -14.40 -2.60 12.75
N HIS A 77 -15.21 -3.45 13.38
CA HIS A 77 -14.68 -4.40 14.35
C HIS A 77 -14.06 -5.57 13.59
N PHE A 78 -12.78 -5.82 13.83
CA PHE A 78 -12.04 -6.92 13.21
C PHE A 78 -11.70 -7.99 14.24
N GLY A 79 -12.20 -9.21 14.02
CA GLY A 79 -11.96 -10.38 14.87
C GLY A 79 -11.34 -11.54 14.09
N TRP A 80 -10.66 -12.42 14.82
CA TRP A 80 -10.20 -13.70 14.31
C TRP A 80 -10.72 -14.81 15.22
N TYR A 81 -11.32 -15.84 14.62
CA TYR A 81 -11.95 -16.95 15.32
C TYR A 81 -11.42 -18.27 14.79
N GLY A 82 -11.13 -19.22 15.68
CA GLY A 82 -10.73 -20.57 15.29
C GLY A 82 -11.89 -21.37 14.70
N ALA A 83 -11.57 -22.58 14.19
CA ALA A 83 -12.59 -23.51 13.70
C ALA A 83 -13.56 -24.00 14.80
N ASP A 84 -13.12 -23.90 16.06
CA ASP A 84 -13.88 -24.11 17.28
C ASP A 84 -14.85 -22.96 17.61
N GLY A 85 -14.75 -21.82 16.91
CA GLY A 85 -15.49 -20.60 17.22
C GLY A 85 -14.87 -19.75 18.33
N ASP A 86 -13.71 -20.13 18.86
CA ASP A 86 -13.02 -19.37 19.90
C ASP A 86 -12.38 -18.12 19.34
N SER A 87 -12.59 -16.99 20.01
CA SER A 87 -11.89 -15.75 19.67
C SER A 87 -10.38 -15.89 19.92
N LYS A 88 -9.58 -15.59 18.92
CA LYS A 88 -8.11 -15.57 18.98
C LYS A 88 -7.63 -14.12 18.81
N ASN A 89 -6.52 -13.77 19.46
CA ASN A 89 -5.96 -12.43 19.35
C ASN A 89 -5.48 -12.14 17.91
N PRO A 90 -6.10 -11.18 17.18
CA PRO A 90 -5.79 -10.92 15.77
C PRO A 90 -4.43 -10.22 15.57
N MET A 91 -3.85 -9.61 16.61
CA MET A 91 -2.57 -8.88 16.46
C MET A 91 -1.44 -9.79 16.02
N ARG A 92 -1.47 -11.08 16.40
CA ARG A 92 -0.43 -12.04 16.00
C ARG A 92 -0.42 -12.25 14.49
N ILE A 93 -1.59 -12.39 13.87
CA ILE A 93 -1.70 -12.59 12.43
C ILE A 93 -1.45 -11.29 11.66
N LEU A 94 -1.90 -10.14 12.21
CA LEU A 94 -1.62 -8.83 11.63
C LEU A 94 -0.10 -8.54 11.56
N ILE A 95 0.63 -8.79 12.65
CA ILE A 95 2.10 -8.63 12.67
C ILE A 95 2.76 -9.56 11.65
N LYS A 96 2.23 -10.78 11.45
CA LYS A 96 2.73 -11.72 10.45
C LYS A 96 2.51 -11.19 9.03
N TRP A 97 1.35 -10.62 8.74
CA TRP A 97 1.06 -9.98 7.45
C TRP A 97 1.99 -8.79 7.22
N LEU A 98 2.16 -7.91 8.21
CA LEU A 98 3.05 -6.75 8.11
C LEU A 98 4.49 -7.18 7.77
N ARG A 99 5.05 -8.14 8.51
CA ARG A 99 6.40 -8.68 8.23
C ARG A 99 6.50 -9.38 6.88
N THR A 100 5.39 -9.84 6.31
CA THR A 100 5.37 -10.46 4.98
C THR A 100 5.37 -9.37 3.92
N ALA A 101 4.50 -8.37 4.06
CA ALA A 101 4.47 -7.19 3.20
C ALA A 101 5.83 -6.47 3.16
N GLU A 102 6.49 -6.27 4.31
CA GLU A 102 7.84 -5.68 4.37
C GLU A 102 8.87 -6.47 3.56
N ARG A 103 8.86 -7.80 3.70
CA ARG A 103 9.79 -8.67 2.95
C ARG A 103 9.54 -8.61 1.45
N ASP A 104 8.28 -8.62 1.04
CA ASP A 104 7.93 -8.62 -0.38
C ASP A 104 8.15 -7.25 -1.01
N ALA A 105 7.93 -6.15 -0.27
CA ALA A 105 8.29 -4.80 -0.70
C ALA A 105 9.80 -4.66 -0.96
N ILE A 106 10.65 -5.24 -0.10
CA ILE A 106 12.11 -5.22 -0.32
C ILE A 106 12.48 -5.99 -1.60
N LYS A 107 11.89 -7.17 -1.83
CA LYS A 107 12.15 -7.93 -3.06
C LYS A 107 11.71 -7.16 -4.30
N LEU A 108 10.51 -6.55 -4.25
CA LEU A 108 9.98 -5.77 -5.35
C LEU A 108 10.89 -4.57 -5.66
N ALA A 109 11.33 -3.85 -4.63
CA ALA A 109 12.23 -2.72 -4.79
C ALA A 109 13.61 -3.15 -5.33
N GLN A 110 14.12 -4.33 -4.93
CA GLN A 110 15.34 -4.90 -5.51
C GLN A 110 15.19 -5.24 -6.98
N SER A 111 14.07 -5.86 -7.35
CA SER A 111 13.74 -6.19 -8.74
C SER A 111 13.61 -4.93 -9.59
N ALA A 112 12.90 -3.91 -9.10
CA ALA A 112 12.73 -2.64 -9.79
C ALA A 112 14.03 -1.84 -9.92
N ALA A 113 14.89 -1.87 -8.91
CA ALA A 113 16.18 -1.19 -8.95
C ALA A 113 17.26 -1.94 -9.74
N GLY A 114 16.98 -3.17 -10.20
CA GLY A 114 17.94 -4.02 -10.89
C GLY A 114 19.16 -4.41 -10.06
N LYS A 115 19.12 -4.21 -8.73
CA LYS A 115 20.27 -4.40 -7.83
C LYS A 115 19.84 -4.83 -6.44
N LYS A 116 20.74 -5.55 -5.76
CA LYS A 116 20.55 -5.91 -4.36
C LYS A 116 20.68 -4.65 -3.48
N LEU A 117 19.60 -4.32 -2.78
CA LEU A 117 19.54 -3.18 -1.87
C LEU A 117 20.25 -3.52 -0.56
N ARG A 118 21.12 -2.61 -0.08
CA ARG A 118 21.78 -2.72 1.23
C ARG A 118 20.87 -2.12 2.30
N ARG A 119 21.17 -2.41 3.57
CA ARG A 119 20.38 -1.94 4.72
C ARG A 119 20.19 -0.40 4.73
N GLN A 120 21.22 0.34 4.35
CA GLN A 120 21.16 1.81 4.24
C GLN A 120 20.23 2.30 3.12
N ASP A 121 20.20 1.60 1.98
CA ASP A 121 19.35 1.96 0.84
C ASP A 121 17.87 1.71 1.22
N ILE A 122 17.60 0.62 1.95
CA ILE A 122 16.27 0.30 2.50
C ILE A 122 15.84 1.35 3.53
N PHE A 123 16.73 1.76 4.44
CA PHE A 123 16.42 2.76 5.46
C PHE A 123 16.13 4.13 4.85
N ALA A 124 16.95 4.58 3.90
CA ALA A 124 16.74 5.83 3.18
C ALA A 124 15.41 5.82 2.40
N MET A 125 15.07 4.70 1.77
CA MET A 125 13.81 4.54 1.06
C MET A 125 12.60 4.49 2.01
N ALA A 126 12.71 3.80 3.15
CA ALA A 126 11.66 3.77 4.17
C ALA A 126 11.43 5.16 4.79
N HIS A 127 12.49 5.94 4.99
CA HIS A 127 12.40 7.32 5.45
C HIS A 127 11.73 8.22 4.40
N ARG A 128 12.17 8.17 3.13
CA ARG A 128 11.55 8.93 2.04
C ARG A 128 10.09 8.53 1.82
N PHE A 129 9.76 7.25 1.98
CA PHE A 129 8.39 6.77 1.97
C PHE A 129 7.62 7.44 3.11
N GLY A 130 8.08 7.34 4.36
CA GLY A 130 7.46 8.00 5.51
C GLY A 130 7.26 9.51 5.33
N ASP A 131 8.27 10.22 4.84
CA ASP A 131 8.20 11.66 4.55
C ASP A 131 7.16 11.98 3.47
N ALA A 132 6.95 11.10 2.50
CA ALA A 132 5.93 11.28 1.46
C ALA A 132 4.49 11.12 1.98
N PHE A 133 4.29 10.56 3.18
CA PHE A 133 2.98 10.52 3.87
C PHE A 133 2.93 11.44 5.09
N ALA A 134 4.05 12.04 5.48
CA ALA A 134 4.06 13.05 6.52
C ALA A 134 3.58 14.37 5.88
N PRO A 135 2.45 14.94 6.32
CA PRO A 135 2.04 16.25 5.84
C PRO A 135 3.16 17.26 6.09
N SER A 136 3.37 18.19 5.16
CA SER A 136 4.40 19.21 5.31
C SER A 136 4.09 20.09 6.54
N LEU A 137 5.11 20.66 7.19
CA LEU A 137 4.88 21.57 8.34
C LEU A 137 4.05 22.82 7.97
N GLU A 138 3.94 23.15 6.68
CA GLU A 138 3.09 24.22 6.14
C GLU A 138 1.60 23.83 6.11
N GLU A 139 1.30 22.53 6.09
CA GLU A 139 -0.06 21.96 6.16
C GLU A 139 -0.57 21.85 7.61
N PHE A 140 0.30 22.16 8.58
CA PHE A 140 -0.01 22.22 10.02
C PHE A 140 -0.46 23.60 10.49
N ASP A 141 -0.50 24.63 9.63
CA ASP A 141 -0.99 25.95 10.03
C ASP A 141 -2.52 26.07 9.84
N ILE A 142 -3.20 26.37 10.95
CA ILE A 142 -4.61 26.13 11.19
C ILE A 142 -5.42 27.33 10.70
N SER A 143 -6.20 27.14 9.63
CA SER A 143 -7.32 28.02 9.25
C SER A 143 -8.68 27.33 9.36
N GLY A 144 -8.88 26.59 10.45
CA GLY A 144 -10.22 26.40 11.03
C GLY A 144 -10.99 25.12 10.70
N ASP A 145 -10.55 24.30 9.74
CA ASP A 145 -11.18 22.99 9.46
C ASP A 145 -10.14 21.86 9.59
N PRO A 146 -10.35 20.84 10.45
CA PRO A 146 -9.39 19.75 10.59
C PRO A 146 -9.31 18.94 9.29
N LEU A 147 -8.11 18.92 8.69
CA LEU A 147 -7.76 18.10 7.52
C LEU A 147 -8.01 16.59 7.75
N LEU A 148 -8.09 16.18 9.02
CA LEU A 148 -8.48 14.84 9.47
C LEU A 148 -9.93 14.46 9.09
N SER A 149 -10.76 15.38 8.61
CA SER A 149 -12.09 15.04 8.08
C SER A 149 -12.06 14.39 6.68
N SER A 150 -10.93 14.47 5.96
CA SER A 150 -10.74 13.72 4.71
C SER A 150 -10.18 12.30 4.92
N GLY A 151 -9.90 11.93 6.18
CA GLY A 151 -9.49 10.60 6.60
C GLY A 151 -10.63 9.58 6.58
N THR A 152 -11.37 9.44 5.47
CA THR A 152 -12.37 8.39 5.34
C THR A 152 -11.78 6.98 5.42
N THR A 153 -10.45 6.84 5.51
CA THR A 153 -9.71 5.81 6.29
C THR A 153 -8.20 5.81 6.01
N PRO A 154 -7.40 5.29 6.95
CA PRO A 154 -5.99 5.01 6.73
C PRO A 154 -5.70 3.98 5.62
N ALA A 155 -6.58 3.00 5.38
CA ALA A 155 -6.29 1.88 4.49
C ALA A 155 -6.33 2.26 3.00
N SER A 156 -7.39 2.95 2.57
CA SER A 156 -7.60 3.31 1.16
C SER A 156 -6.75 4.52 0.74
N GLY A 157 -6.64 5.54 1.60
CA GLY A 157 -5.85 6.74 1.33
C GLY A 157 -4.34 6.48 1.30
N ALA A 158 -3.82 5.80 2.32
CA ALA A 158 -2.39 5.49 2.38
C ALA A 158 -1.97 4.53 1.26
N PHE A 159 -2.84 3.62 0.82
CA PHE A 159 -2.52 2.73 -0.29
C PHE A 159 -2.46 3.45 -1.64
N ALA A 160 -3.44 4.32 -1.95
CA ALA A 160 -3.43 5.11 -3.18
C ALA A 160 -2.22 6.06 -3.24
N LEU A 161 -1.90 6.72 -2.12
CA LEU A 161 -0.69 7.53 -1.99
C LEU A 161 0.58 6.69 -2.10
N ALA A 162 0.62 5.48 -1.54
CA ALA A 162 1.77 4.57 -1.69
C ALA A 162 1.97 4.10 -3.11
N GLN A 163 0.89 3.83 -3.83
CA GLN A 163 0.95 3.50 -5.23
C GLN A 163 1.44 4.69 -6.06
N ALA A 164 0.94 5.91 -5.79
CA ALA A 164 1.38 7.11 -6.48
C ALA A 164 2.86 7.44 -6.17
N ALA A 165 3.28 7.35 -4.91
CA ALA A 165 4.66 7.54 -4.49
C ALA A 165 5.60 6.49 -5.09
N LEU A 166 5.16 5.23 -5.17
CA LEU A 166 5.92 4.17 -5.84
C LEU A 166 6.03 4.43 -7.36
N GLN A 167 4.93 4.80 -8.02
CA GLN A 167 4.95 5.16 -9.44
C GLN A 167 5.86 6.36 -9.72
N ALA A 168 5.81 7.38 -8.88
CA ALA A 168 6.70 8.55 -8.98
C ALA A 168 8.17 8.17 -8.75
N ALA A 169 8.46 7.32 -7.76
CA ALA A 169 9.82 6.84 -7.49
C ALA A 169 10.38 5.99 -8.64
N LEU A 170 9.54 5.16 -9.27
CA LEU A 170 9.92 4.40 -10.46
C LEU A 170 10.16 5.31 -11.67
N ALA A 171 9.29 6.30 -11.91
CA ALA A 171 9.45 7.26 -13.00
C ALA A 171 10.70 8.13 -12.84
N GLN A 172 11.06 8.53 -11.62
CA GLN A 172 12.30 9.28 -11.37
C GLN A 172 13.56 8.42 -11.59
N ASN A 173 13.46 7.11 -11.41
CA ASN A 173 14.58 6.20 -11.66
C ASN A 173 14.80 5.99 -13.16
N ASP A 174 13.72 5.93 -13.96
CA ASP A 174 13.78 5.89 -15.43
C ASP A 174 14.33 7.21 -16.02
N LEU A 175 13.96 8.37 -15.44
CA LEU A 175 14.46 9.67 -15.89
C LEU A 175 15.95 9.89 -15.58
N ASN A 176 16.48 9.27 -14.52
CA ASN A 176 17.91 9.31 -14.21
C ASN A 176 18.74 8.42 -15.14
N ASP A 177 18.15 7.35 -15.71
CA ASP A 177 18.83 6.46 -16.65
C ASP A 177 19.01 7.12 -18.03
N VAL A 178 18.05 7.95 -18.46
CA VAL A 178 18.12 8.73 -19.72
C VAL A 178 19.10 9.92 -19.64
N SER A 179 19.42 10.42 -18.44
CA SER A 179 20.38 11.52 -18.28
C SER A 179 21.85 11.11 -18.45
N SER A 180 22.15 9.81 -18.53
CA SER A 180 23.51 9.27 -18.61
C SER A 180 24.07 9.13 -20.04
N THR A 181 23.27 9.41 -21.08
CA THR A 181 23.63 9.13 -22.49
C THR A 181 23.89 10.35 -23.39
N SER A 182 24.20 11.53 -22.84
CA SER A 182 24.65 12.63 -23.70
C SER A 182 25.64 13.57 -23.01
N THR A 183 26.95 13.24 -23.08
CA THR A 183 28.05 14.19 -23.37
C THR A 183 29.41 13.50 -23.26
N SER A 184 29.90 12.94 -24.38
CA SER A 184 31.33 12.71 -24.64
C SER A 184 31.47 12.61 -26.16
N GLY A 185 32.29 13.36 -26.89
CA GLY A 185 33.32 14.33 -26.58
C GLY A 185 33.92 14.78 -27.92
N GLY A 186 34.77 15.80 -27.92
CA GLY A 186 35.51 16.17 -29.13
C GLY A 186 36.02 17.61 -29.18
N SER A 187 36.69 18.08 -28.13
CA SER A 187 37.58 19.24 -28.23
C SER A 187 39.01 18.74 -28.45
N SER A 188 39.55 18.92 -29.66
CA SER A 188 40.99 18.84 -29.91
C SER A 188 41.50 20.20 -30.37
N SER A 189 42.32 20.77 -29.50
CA SER A 189 43.08 22.01 -29.66
C SER A 189 44.15 21.86 -30.75
N THR A 190 44.17 22.80 -31.69
CA THR A 190 45.29 23.05 -32.59
C THR A 190 46.40 23.83 -31.86
N SER A 191 47.62 23.27 -31.80
CA SER A 191 48.84 24.05 -31.59
C SER A 191 50.02 23.48 -32.39
N LEU A 192 50.66 24.39 -33.12
CA LEU A 192 51.79 24.34 -34.04
C LEU A 192 53.09 23.67 -33.53
N GLY A 193 53.92 23.16 -34.46
CA GLY A 193 55.35 22.88 -34.18
C GLY A 193 56.16 22.03 -35.18
N SER A 194 56.46 22.60 -36.36
CA SER A 194 57.63 22.46 -37.27
C SER A 194 58.41 21.16 -37.56
N SER A 195 58.81 21.08 -38.85
CA SER A 195 60.02 20.46 -39.46
C SER A 195 59.94 18.94 -39.74
N ALA A 196 60.37 18.37 -40.87
CA ALA A 196 60.87 18.79 -42.18
C ALA A 196 60.96 17.51 -43.04
N ASN A 197 60.83 17.62 -44.38
CA ASN A 197 61.81 17.14 -45.39
C ASN A 197 61.18 16.50 -46.67
N GLU A 198 61.61 17.05 -47.82
CA GLU A 198 61.89 16.43 -49.16
C GLU A 198 60.82 15.58 -49.88
N SER A 199 60.32 15.92 -51.08
CA SER A 199 60.88 16.08 -52.44
C SER A 199 60.48 14.89 -53.36
N GLY A 200 60.00 15.17 -54.58
CA GLY A 200 59.81 14.15 -55.63
C GLY A 200 58.61 14.37 -56.57
N ASP A 201 58.93 14.85 -57.78
CA ASP A 201 58.20 14.89 -59.08
C ASP A 201 56.83 15.60 -59.23
#